data_AF-A0A1V6HTC3-F1
#
_entry.id   AF-A0A1V6HTC3-F1
#
_cell.length_a   1.000
_cell.length_b   1.000
_cell.length_c   1.000
_cell.angle_alpha   90.00
_cell.angle_beta   90.00
_cell.angle_gamma   90.00
#
_symmetry.space_group_name_H-M   'P 1'
#
loop_
_entity.id
_entity.type
_entity.pdbx_description
1 polymer ?
#
loop_
_entity_poly.entity_id
_entity_poly.type
_entity_poly.pdbx_seq_one_letter_code
_entity_poly.pdbx_strand_id
1 'polypeptide(L)'
;MGLGTCWVASSFDKDKSKAAARDDETFDIAIVFGKGEQKLSIREKVIRTYLGTNHRTQEDIAPDAQFAPDWFKDGVAAVMKAPSTKNTKPFSFSFENGTATAKTVGNHERVKVDLGIAKLHFEVGAGGGRWELGDGARYDREAGGALSP
;
A
#
# COMPACT_ATOMS: atom_id res chain seq x y z
N MET A 1 7.51 18.59 -1.68
CA MET A 1 8.90 18.09 -1.49
C MET A 1 9.61 17.70 -2.80
N GLY A 2 8.92 17.29 -3.87
CA GLY A 2 9.55 17.14 -5.21
C GLY A 2 10.62 16.03 -5.29
N LEU A 3 10.54 15.03 -4.42
CA LEU A 3 11.48 13.91 -4.34
C LEU A 3 10.83 12.64 -4.91
N GLY A 4 11.64 11.81 -5.56
CA GLY A 4 11.26 10.43 -5.85
C GLY A 4 11.48 9.55 -4.61
N THR A 5 10.67 8.51 -4.47
CA THR A 5 10.76 7.54 -3.36
C THR A 5 10.69 6.11 -3.88
N CYS A 6 11.40 5.18 -3.24
CA CYS A 6 11.35 3.76 -3.58
C CYS A 6 11.43 2.88 -2.32
N TRP A 7 10.61 1.83 -2.30
CA TRP A 7 10.69 0.77 -1.30
C TRP A 7 11.75 -0.26 -1.73
N VAL A 8 12.76 -0.49 -0.89
CA VAL A 8 13.90 -1.37 -1.17
C VAL A 8 13.94 -2.49 -0.14
N ALA A 9 13.67 -3.72 -0.60
CA ALA A 9 13.61 -4.91 0.25
C ALA A 9 14.85 -5.81 0.18
N SER A 10 15.69 -5.69 -0.86
CA SER A 10 16.80 -6.65 -1.07
C SER A 10 18.13 -6.04 -1.51
N SER A 11 18.15 -4.83 -2.05
CA SER A 11 19.34 -4.23 -2.68
C SER A 11 20.21 -3.42 -1.70
N PHE A 12 20.22 -3.79 -0.41
CA PHE A 12 21.04 -3.13 0.62
C PHE A 12 21.92 -4.14 1.37
N ASP A 13 23.00 -3.64 1.96
CA ASP A 13 23.92 -4.43 2.79
C ASP A 13 23.24 -4.74 4.13
N LYS A 14 22.75 -5.97 4.27
CA LYS A 14 21.99 -6.40 5.45
C LYS A 14 22.82 -6.35 6.73
N ASP A 15 24.11 -6.66 6.65
CA ASP A 15 24.97 -6.68 7.84
C ASP A 15 25.24 -5.26 8.35
N LYS A 16 25.49 -4.32 7.45
CA LYS A 16 25.59 -2.90 7.85
C LYS A 16 24.27 -2.33 8.33
N SER A 17 23.15 -2.79 7.77
CA SER A 17 21.82 -2.28 8.12
C SER A 17 21.33 -2.76 9.49
N LYS A 18 21.88 -3.85 10.03
CA LYS A 18 21.59 -4.30 11.41
C LYS A 18 21.89 -3.21 12.45
N ALA A 19 22.92 -2.40 12.23
CA ALA A 19 23.26 -1.30 13.13
C ALA A 19 22.18 -0.20 13.18
N ALA A 20 21.23 -0.18 12.24
CA ALA A 20 20.10 0.75 12.22
C ALA A 20 18.86 0.20 12.93
N ALA A 21 18.85 -1.07 13.32
CA ALA A 21 17.78 -1.69 14.10
C ALA A 21 18.21 -1.84 15.57
N ARG A 22 17.25 -1.84 16.48
CA ARG A 22 17.49 -2.23 17.88
C ARG A 22 17.72 -3.74 18.00
N ASP A 23 18.29 -4.17 19.12
CA ASP A 23 18.59 -5.59 19.38
C ASP A 23 17.34 -6.50 19.34
N ASP A 24 16.16 -5.95 19.61
CA ASP A 24 14.86 -6.62 19.56
C ASP A 24 14.06 -6.38 18.25
N GLU A 25 14.66 -5.71 17.27
CA GLU A 25 14.03 -5.34 16.00
C GLU A 25 14.70 -6.01 14.79
N THR A 26 13.96 -6.08 13.68
CA THR A 26 14.50 -6.53 12.39
C THR A 26 14.45 -5.39 11.40
N PHE A 27 15.59 -5.07 10.78
CA PHE A 27 15.62 -4.18 9.61
C PHE A 27 15.03 -4.92 8.40
N ASP A 28 13.74 -4.70 8.14
CA ASP A 28 13.00 -5.44 7.10
C ASP A 28 13.03 -4.76 5.72
N ILE A 29 12.76 -3.45 5.67
CA ILE A 29 12.64 -2.71 4.41
C ILE A 29 13.12 -1.26 4.58
N ALA A 30 13.70 -0.68 3.53
CA ALA A 30 14.09 0.72 3.50
C ALA A 30 13.19 1.53 2.56
N ILE A 31 12.89 2.77 2.94
CA ILE A 31 12.33 3.78 2.03
C ILE A 31 13.46 4.73 1.66
N VAL A 32 13.94 4.63 0.42
CA VAL A 32 14.93 5.58 -0.11
C VAL A 32 14.22 6.76 -0.76
N PHE A 33 14.78 7.96 -0.61
CA PHE A 33 14.24 9.17 -1.22
C PHE A 33 15.37 10.05 -1.75
N GLY A 34 15.08 10.81 -2.81
CA GLY A 34 16.07 11.69 -3.41
C GLY A 34 15.59 12.38 -4.69
N LYS A 35 16.43 13.26 -5.24
CA LYS A 35 16.22 13.86 -6.55
C LYS A 35 16.84 12.95 -7.60
N GLY A 36 16.02 12.19 -8.33
CA GLY A 36 16.45 11.36 -9.46
C GLY A 36 16.40 12.13 -10.78
N GLU A 37 17.16 11.66 -11.77
CA GLU A 37 16.95 12.09 -13.16
C GLU A 37 15.54 11.71 -13.61
N GLN A 38 14.77 12.68 -14.11
CA GLN A 38 13.37 12.45 -14.49
C GLN A 38 13.22 11.76 -15.86
N LYS A 39 14.30 11.66 -16.65
CA LYS A 39 14.29 11.03 -17.97
C LYS A 39 14.59 9.54 -17.83
N LEU A 40 13.55 8.73 -17.95
CA LEU A 40 13.70 7.29 -18.06
C LEU A 40 14.43 6.93 -19.36
N SER A 41 15.49 6.14 -19.24
CA SER A 41 16.16 5.46 -20.33
C SER A 41 15.20 4.50 -21.05
N ILE A 42 15.57 4.06 -22.26
CA ILE A 42 14.80 3.07 -23.03
C ILE A 42 14.61 1.78 -22.22
N ARG A 43 15.67 1.33 -21.52
CA ARG A 43 15.65 0.14 -20.67
C ARG A 43 14.64 0.29 -19.52
N GLU A 44 14.64 1.43 -18.85
CA GLU A 44 13.71 1.69 -17.75
C GLU A 44 12.26 1.80 -18.22
N LYS A 45 12.03 2.38 -19.42
CA LYS A 45 10.69 2.40 -20.02
C LYS A 45 10.17 0.98 -20.26
N VAL A 46 11.00 0.08 -20.77
CA VAL A 46 10.63 -1.33 -20.99
C VAL A 46 10.34 -2.05 -19.66
N ILE A 47 11.21 -1.88 -18.66
CA ILE A 47 11.00 -2.45 -17.32
C ILE A 47 9.70 -1.93 -16.70
N ARG A 48 9.42 -0.62 -16.83
CA ARG A 48 8.19 -0.01 -16.33
C ARG A 48 6.95 -0.61 -16.99
N THR A 49 6.99 -0.85 -18.30
CA THR A 49 5.88 -1.53 -19.00
C THR A 49 5.69 -2.95 -18.47
N TYR A 50 6.78 -3.71 -18.26
CA TYR A 50 6.72 -5.08 -17.74
C TYR A 50 6.34 -5.18 -16.25
N LEU A 51 6.66 -4.19 -15.42
CA LEU A 51 6.19 -4.13 -14.03
C LEU A 51 4.76 -3.56 -13.94
N GLY A 52 4.34 -2.81 -14.95
CA GLY A 52 2.99 -2.32 -15.16
C GLY A 52 2.07 -3.31 -15.88
N THR A 53 2.33 -4.61 -15.84
CA THR A 53 1.41 -5.62 -16.40
C THR A 53 0.74 -6.50 -15.34
N ASN A 54 1.19 -6.46 -14.07
CA ASN A 54 0.49 -7.09 -12.94
C ASN A 54 -0.64 -6.18 -12.44
N HIS A 55 -1.69 -6.07 -13.23
CA HIS A 55 -2.82 -5.17 -12.99
C HIS A 55 -4.00 -5.95 -12.43
N ARG A 56 -3.94 -6.29 -11.14
CA ARG A 56 -5.20 -6.49 -10.41
C ARG A 56 -6.01 -5.20 -10.51
N THR A 57 -7.23 -5.30 -10.99
CA THR A 57 -8.14 -4.16 -11.11
C THR A 57 -8.75 -3.81 -9.76
N GLN A 58 -9.56 -2.75 -9.73
CA GLN A 58 -10.34 -2.41 -8.55
C GLN A 58 -11.31 -3.55 -8.19
N GLU A 59 -11.94 -4.15 -9.19
CA GLU A 59 -12.87 -5.27 -9.04
C GLU A 59 -12.15 -6.53 -8.55
N ASP A 60 -10.89 -6.75 -8.95
CA ASP A 60 -10.11 -7.87 -8.40
C ASP A 60 -9.86 -7.70 -6.89
N ILE A 61 -9.61 -6.48 -6.43
CA ILE A 61 -9.21 -6.18 -5.05
C ILE A 61 -10.43 -5.98 -4.14
N ALA A 62 -11.51 -5.41 -4.66
CA ALA A 62 -12.75 -5.14 -3.95
C ALA A 62 -13.97 -5.37 -4.87
N PRO A 63 -14.35 -6.64 -5.12
CA PRO A 63 -15.40 -7.00 -6.08
C PRO A 63 -16.74 -6.29 -5.86
N ASP A 64 -17.11 -6.11 -4.59
CA ASP A 64 -18.41 -5.55 -4.19
C ASP A 64 -18.36 -4.05 -3.88
N ALA A 65 -17.24 -3.37 -4.17
CA ALA A 65 -17.07 -1.95 -3.87
C ALA A 65 -18.15 -1.05 -4.50
N GLN A 66 -18.70 -1.44 -5.65
CA GLN A 66 -19.75 -0.68 -6.33
C GLN A 66 -21.04 -0.53 -5.49
N PHE A 67 -21.30 -1.47 -4.58
CA PHE A 67 -22.46 -1.48 -3.69
C PHE A 67 -22.18 -0.83 -2.33
N ALA A 68 -20.93 -0.45 -2.06
CA ALA A 68 -20.51 0.15 -0.81
C ALA A 68 -20.80 1.68 -0.78
N PRO A 69 -20.75 2.31 0.42
CA PRO A 69 -20.77 3.77 0.54
C PRO A 69 -19.60 4.45 -0.16
N ASP A 70 -19.76 5.72 -0.50
CA ASP A 70 -18.77 6.44 -1.32
C ASP A 70 -17.40 6.56 -0.64
N TRP A 71 -17.36 6.75 0.68
CA TRP A 71 -16.07 6.75 1.42
C TRP A 71 -15.28 5.45 1.26
N PHE A 72 -15.96 4.31 1.10
CA PHE A 72 -15.30 3.03 0.86
C PHE A 72 -14.75 2.97 -0.56
N LYS A 73 -15.54 3.41 -1.54
CA LYS A 73 -15.12 3.49 -2.95
C LYS A 73 -13.90 4.40 -3.12
N ASP A 74 -13.91 5.56 -2.46
CA ASP A 74 -12.81 6.53 -2.47
C ASP A 74 -11.56 5.95 -1.81
N GLY A 75 -11.74 5.24 -0.68
CA GLY A 75 -10.69 4.45 -0.05
C GLY A 75 -10.06 3.42 -0.99
N VAL A 76 -10.89 2.61 -1.67
CA VAL A 76 -10.41 1.62 -2.66
C VAL A 76 -9.72 2.30 -3.85
N ALA A 77 -10.24 3.42 -4.34
CA ALA A 77 -9.61 4.16 -5.43
C ALA A 77 -8.22 4.70 -5.04
N ALA A 78 -8.03 5.07 -3.76
CA ALA A 78 -6.73 5.44 -3.23
C ALA A 78 -5.80 4.21 -3.08
N VAL A 79 -6.32 3.06 -2.64
CA VAL A 79 -5.59 1.78 -2.58
C VAL A 79 -4.98 1.42 -3.93
N MET A 80 -5.67 1.69 -5.05
CA MET A 80 -5.14 1.40 -6.39
C MET A 80 -3.83 2.12 -6.71
N LYS A 81 -3.52 3.21 -6.00
CA LYS A 81 -2.29 4.00 -6.14
C LYS A 81 -1.19 3.54 -5.18
N ALA A 82 -1.51 2.68 -4.22
CA ALA A 82 -0.56 2.19 -3.23
C ALA A 82 0.55 1.36 -3.89
N PRO A 83 1.84 1.61 -3.54
CA PRO A 83 2.92 0.74 -3.98
C PRO A 83 2.79 -0.63 -3.31
N SER A 84 3.22 -1.68 -4.01
CA SER A 84 3.35 -3.02 -3.43
C SER A 84 4.54 -3.75 -4.04
N THR A 85 4.99 -4.82 -3.37
CA THR A 85 6.02 -5.72 -3.91
C THR A 85 5.69 -6.14 -5.33
N LYS A 86 6.57 -5.84 -6.30
CA LYS A 86 6.39 -6.14 -7.72
C LYS A 86 5.05 -5.68 -8.32
N ASN A 87 4.42 -4.67 -7.70
CA ASN A 87 3.12 -4.11 -8.10
C ASN A 87 1.95 -5.13 -8.09
N THR A 88 2.07 -6.26 -7.37
CA THR A 88 1.11 -7.39 -7.40
C THR A 88 -0.21 -7.13 -6.67
N LYS A 89 -0.29 -6.11 -5.80
CA LYS A 89 -1.46 -5.78 -4.95
C LYS A 89 -2.04 -7.01 -4.23
N PRO A 90 -1.25 -7.66 -3.35
CA PRO A 90 -1.55 -8.97 -2.78
C PRO A 90 -2.49 -8.87 -1.56
N PHE A 91 -3.54 -8.06 -1.68
CA PHE A 91 -4.53 -7.78 -0.65
C PHE A 91 -5.94 -7.72 -1.24
N SER A 92 -6.96 -7.80 -0.39
CA SER A 92 -8.37 -7.63 -0.74
C SER A 92 -9.09 -6.79 0.31
N PHE A 93 -10.04 -5.98 -0.14
CA PHE A 93 -10.91 -5.16 0.69
C PHE A 93 -12.36 -5.61 0.50
N SER A 94 -13.11 -5.74 1.58
CA SER A 94 -14.55 -6.05 1.53
C SER A 94 -15.35 -5.07 2.37
N PHE A 95 -16.61 -4.88 1.99
CA PHE A 95 -17.58 -4.11 2.75
C PHE A 95 -18.83 -4.95 2.97
N GLU A 96 -19.04 -5.41 4.19
CA GLU A 96 -20.13 -6.32 4.53
C GLU A 96 -20.80 -5.86 5.82
N ASN A 97 -22.13 -5.80 5.84
CA ASN A 97 -22.92 -5.43 7.03
C ASN A 97 -22.45 -4.12 7.70
N GLY A 98 -22.11 -3.11 6.90
CA GLY A 98 -21.63 -1.82 7.41
C GLY A 98 -20.17 -1.79 7.85
N THR A 99 -19.45 -2.91 7.74
CA THR A 99 -18.06 -3.05 8.20
C THR A 99 -17.12 -3.23 7.01
N ALA A 100 -16.08 -2.40 6.94
CA ALA A 100 -14.98 -2.63 6.02
C ALA A 100 -13.92 -3.54 6.65
N THR A 101 -13.42 -4.51 5.89
CA THR A 101 -12.29 -5.36 6.29
C THR A 101 -11.22 -5.40 5.20
N ALA A 102 -9.96 -5.62 5.58
CA ALA A 102 -8.87 -5.75 4.64
C ALA A 102 -7.92 -6.89 5.05
N LYS A 103 -7.58 -7.76 4.09
CA LYS A 103 -6.75 -8.94 4.32
C LYS A 103 -5.71 -9.17 3.24
N THR A 104 -4.67 -9.95 3.56
CA THR A 104 -3.72 -10.44 2.56
C THR A 104 -4.34 -11.55 1.71
N VAL A 105 -3.90 -11.66 0.46
CA VAL A 105 -4.23 -12.80 -0.43
C VAL A 105 -2.99 -13.40 -1.10
N GLY A 106 -1.80 -12.89 -0.78
CA GLY A 106 -0.51 -13.38 -1.27
C GLY A 106 0.32 -14.07 -0.20
N ASN A 107 1.39 -14.74 -0.61
CA ASN A 107 2.31 -15.47 0.26
C ASN A 107 3.76 -15.08 -0.02
N HIS A 108 4.11 -13.81 0.20
CA HIS A 108 5.51 -13.39 0.18
C HIS A 108 5.90 -12.76 1.51
N GLU A 109 7.20 -12.73 1.78
CA GLU A 109 7.81 -12.34 3.06
C GLU A 109 7.27 -11.02 3.64
N ARG A 110 6.90 -10.07 2.77
CA ARG A 110 6.49 -8.71 3.12
C ARG A 110 5.02 -8.40 2.79
N VAL A 111 4.19 -9.43 2.65
CA VAL A 111 2.76 -9.24 2.29
C VAL A 111 2.00 -8.39 3.30
N LYS A 112 2.38 -8.46 4.59
CA LYS A 112 1.79 -7.63 5.64
C LYS A 112 2.21 -6.17 5.55
N VAL A 113 3.43 -5.89 5.06
CA VAL A 113 3.89 -4.52 4.78
C VAL A 113 3.07 -3.93 3.63
N ASP A 114 2.89 -4.70 2.54
CA ASP A 114 2.04 -4.27 1.42
C ASP A 114 0.60 -3.99 1.87
N LEU A 115 0.02 -4.84 2.73
CA LEU A 115 -1.31 -4.60 3.30
C LEU A 115 -1.34 -3.33 4.15
N GLY A 116 -0.32 -3.07 4.99
CA GLY A 116 -0.22 -1.85 5.79
C GLY A 116 -0.18 -0.59 4.94
N ILE A 117 0.61 -0.60 3.85
CA ILE A 117 0.68 0.51 2.90
C ILE A 117 -0.69 0.75 2.24
N ALA A 118 -1.38 -0.32 1.83
CA ALA A 118 -2.71 -0.23 1.25
C ALA A 118 -3.74 0.30 2.25
N LYS A 119 -3.73 -0.19 3.49
CA LYS A 119 -4.57 0.28 4.59
C LYS A 119 -4.41 1.79 4.82
N LEU A 120 -3.18 2.30 4.84
CA LEU A 120 -2.92 3.73 4.96
C LEU A 120 -3.45 4.53 3.77
N HIS A 121 -3.30 4.04 2.54
CA HIS A 121 -3.90 4.71 1.37
C HIS A 121 -5.42 4.73 1.44
N PHE A 122 -6.02 3.63 1.92
CA PHE A 122 -7.46 3.57 2.16
C PHE A 122 -7.90 4.62 3.17
N GLU A 123 -7.23 4.74 4.32
CA GLU A 123 -7.52 5.74 5.35
C GLU A 123 -7.54 7.16 4.77
N VAL A 124 -6.53 7.50 3.95
CA VAL A 124 -6.46 8.80 3.27
C VAL A 124 -7.62 8.98 2.28
N GLY A 125 -7.90 7.96 1.46
CA GLY A 125 -8.99 8.01 0.47
C GLY A 125 -10.38 8.08 1.10
N ALA A 126 -10.59 7.42 2.23
CA ALA A 126 -11.85 7.41 2.98
C ALA A 126 -12.10 8.70 3.78
N GLY A 127 -11.13 9.62 3.81
CA GLY A 127 -11.22 10.89 4.51
C GLY A 127 -10.91 10.81 6.01
N GLY A 128 -10.05 9.88 6.42
CA GLY A 128 -9.69 9.61 7.82
C GLY A 128 -10.40 8.38 8.40
N GLY A 129 -10.07 8.03 9.64
CA GLY A 129 -10.37 6.73 10.25
C GLY A 129 -9.10 5.89 10.43
N ARG A 130 -9.26 4.69 11.02
CA ARG A 130 -8.14 3.82 11.33
C ARG A 130 -8.48 2.35 11.18
N TRP A 131 -7.52 1.57 10.71
CA TRP A 131 -7.62 0.11 10.78
C TRP A 131 -7.21 -0.42 12.16
N GLU A 132 -7.93 -1.43 12.62
CA GLU A 132 -7.42 -2.35 13.63
C GLU A 132 -6.11 -2.99 13.12
N LEU A 133 -5.23 -3.35 14.07
CA LEU A 133 -3.99 -4.04 13.74
C LEU A 133 -4.27 -5.46 13.26
N GLY A 134 -3.47 -5.91 12.28
CA GLY A 134 -3.48 -7.30 11.82
C GLY A 134 -4.11 -7.51 10.45
N ASP A 135 -4.24 -8.79 10.10
CA ASP A 135 -4.77 -9.29 8.84
C ASP A 135 -6.27 -9.62 9.01
N GLY A 136 -7.11 -9.21 8.05
CA GLY A 136 -8.56 -9.30 8.16
C GLY A 136 -9.18 -8.30 9.13
N ALA A 137 -8.41 -7.31 9.58
CA ALA A 137 -8.82 -6.36 10.60
C ALA A 137 -9.91 -5.40 10.09
N ARG A 138 -10.72 -4.88 11.02
CA ARG A 138 -11.82 -3.96 10.73
C ARG A 138 -11.35 -2.52 10.59
N TYR A 139 -12.16 -1.73 9.91
CA TYR A 139 -12.00 -0.28 9.78
C TYR A 139 -12.90 0.47 10.73
N ASP A 140 -12.30 1.30 11.58
CA ASP A 140 -12.99 2.24 12.45
C ASP A 140 -12.99 3.62 11.78
N ARG A 141 -14.14 4.01 11.25
CA ARG A 141 -14.28 5.33 10.61
C ARG A 141 -14.36 6.42 11.67
N GLU A 142 -13.54 7.46 11.54
CA GLU A 142 -13.75 8.68 12.31
C GLU A 142 -15.02 9.38 11.81
N ALA A 143 -15.92 9.74 12.74
CA ALA A 143 -17.15 10.43 12.41
C ALA A 143 -16.85 11.87 11.96
N GLY A 144 -16.57 12.05 10.67
CA GLY A 144 -16.71 13.33 9.95
C GLY A 144 -16.04 14.54 10.63
N GLY A 145 -14.75 14.45 10.93
CA GLY A 145 -13.92 15.64 11.07
C GLY A 145 -13.51 16.08 9.67
N ALA A 146 -14.14 17.12 9.13
CA ALA A 146 -13.64 17.76 7.91
C ALA A 146 -12.15 18.06 8.11
N LEU A 147 -11.29 17.57 7.22
CA LEU A 147 -9.92 18.06 7.12
C LEU A 147 -10.02 19.57 6.96
N SER A 148 -9.70 20.29 8.03
CA SER A 148 -9.67 21.74 8.00
C SER A 148 -8.58 22.16 7.01
N PRO A 149 -8.86 23.14 6.14
CA PRO A 149 -7.98 23.52 5.03
C PRO A 149 -6.60 24.00 5.48
#